data_AF-A0A543AQV9-F1
#
_entry.id   AF-A0A543AQV9-F1
#
_cell.length_a   1.000
_cell.length_b   1.000
_cell.length_c   1.000
_cell.angle_alpha   90.00
_cell.angle_beta   90.00
_cell.angle_gamma   90.00
#
_symmetry.space_group_name_H-M   'P 1'
#
loop_
_entity.id
_entity.type
_entity.pdbx_description
1 polymer ?
#
loop_
_entity_poly.entity_id
_entity_poly.type
_entity_poly.pdbx_seq_one_letter_code
_entity_poly.pdbx_strand_id
1 'polypeptide(L)'
;MLDDDAGLRKRASRDADGVSAKYLGTYPQTLAEISQTGRGLNERDIQNHRELGIAAAQAGVPMRALVDLYLSATWLAWPRLSGVRDGDASTLRSIGEAVFRAADAAIVAVTGGYEDAQRWAVRQEESQRREFIDDLLDGRRIGQLADRAERYGVRLAGSHIVAAVRSSRRFVDGADGIRRIESAMLVKYGPRDILITTKDGLLVCLATTGSRQVFAEFERLVEAIAPDDWRMGIGKQHSGPRGAMRSMHEATDALDIADRMALPHRVSRSSDLLVYQVLSRDSAAMHDLVTEVLGPLMTARRGGMALLETLRAYFRVGSVATAAARDLNVGVRTVTYRLGRIRELTGYGVDDPEQSFTLQTAVTGALLIGWPAEE
;
A
#
# COMPACT_ATOMS: atom_id res chain seq x y z
N MET A 1 -28.99 42.02 -24.27
CA MET A 1 -27.74 42.37 -23.56
C MET A 1 -28.12 42.84 -22.16
N LEU A 2 -27.44 42.38 -21.10
CA LEU A 2 -27.72 42.82 -19.72
C LEU A 2 -27.19 44.25 -19.52
N ASP A 3 -28.06 45.16 -19.10
CA ASP A 3 -27.80 46.61 -19.02
C ASP A 3 -26.78 47.05 -17.94
N ASP A 4 -26.27 46.13 -17.11
CA ASP A 4 -25.27 46.43 -16.06
C ASP A 4 -24.59 45.14 -15.55
N ASP A 5 -23.89 44.41 -16.43
CA ASP A 5 -23.21 43.17 -16.04
C ASP A 5 -22.11 43.41 -14.99
N ALA A 6 -21.37 44.52 -15.10
CA ALA A 6 -20.29 44.87 -14.18
C ALA A 6 -20.80 45.15 -12.76
N GLY A 7 -21.89 45.92 -12.61
CA GLY A 7 -22.50 46.20 -11.33
C GLY A 7 -23.10 44.96 -10.68
N LEU A 8 -23.72 44.08 -11.48
CA LEU A 8 -24.23 42.78 -11.04
C LEU A 8 -23.11 41.92 -10.48
N ARG A 9 -22.02 41.72 -11.24
CA ARG A 9 -20.85 40.93 -10.83
C ARG A 9 -20.24 41.44 -9.53
N LYS A 10 -20.11 42.76 -9.38
CA LYS A 10 -19.59 43.39 -8.17
C LYS A 10 -20.50 43.20 -6.96
N ARG A 11 -21.82 43.18 -7.14
CA ARG A 11 -22.77 42.87 -6.05
C ARG A 11 -22.73 41.39 -5.68
N ALA A 12 -22.84 40.49 -6.66
CA ALA A 12 -22.78 39.05 -6.42
C ALA A 12 -21.49 38.63 -5.69
N SER A 13 -20.35 39.24 -6.05
CA SER A 13 -19.07 39.04 -5.36
C SER A 13 -19.11 39.49 -3.89
N ARG A 14 -19.75 40.62 -3.58
CA ARG A 14 -19.91 41.08 -2.19
C ARG A 14 -20.83 40.19 -1.38
N ASP A 15 -21.91 39.71 -1.98
CA ASP A 15 -22.87 38.80 -1.34
C ASP A 15 -22.23 37.42 -1.06
N ALA A 16 -21.22 37.04 -1.85
CA ALA A 16 -20.47 35.80 -1.75
C ALA A 16 -19.12 35.97 -1.01
N ASP A 17 -19.09 36.70 0.10
CA ASP A 17 -17.90 36.88 0.95
C ASP A 17 -16.64 37.38 0.20
N GLY A 18 -16.80 38.15 -0.88
CA GLY A 18 -15.71 38.71 -1.67
C GLY A 18 -15.10 37.77 -2.72
N VAL A 19 -15.72 36.61 -3.01
CA VAL A 19 -15.26 35.70 -4.06
C VAL A 19 -15.20 36.42 -5.40
N SER A 20 -14.13 36.18 -6.16
CA SER A 20 -13.92 36.83 -7.45
C SER A 20 -15.04 36.50 -8.45
N ALA A 21 -15.67 37.54 -9.01
CA ALA A 21 -16.71 37.38 -10.03
C ALA A 21 -16.20 36.76 -11.36
N LYS A 22 -14.89 36.50 -11.49
CA LYS A 22 -14.33 35.73 -12.62
C LYS A 22 -14.91 34.31 -12.68
N TYR A 23 -15.28 33.74 -11.53
CA TYR A 23 -15.84 32.38 -11.45
C TYR A 23 -17.28 32.28 -11.96
N LEU A 24 -17.92 33.42 -12.29
CA LEU A 24 -19.17 33.44 -13.04
C LEU A 24 -18.96 33.26 -14.55
N GLY A 25 -17.74 33.40 -15.08
CA GLY A 25 -17.48 33.25 -16.53
C GLY A 25 -18.47 34.06 -17.38
N THR A 26 -19.17 33.42 -18.31
CA THR A 26 -20.23 34.01 -19.15
C THR A 26 -21.64 33.83 -18.58
N TYR A 27 -21.78 33.35 -17.34
CA TYR A 27 -23.07 32.98 -16.74
C TYR A 27 -24.16 34.06 -16.86
N PRO A 28 -23.92 35.34 -16.52
CA PRO A 28 -24.96 36.36 -16.65
C PRO A 28 -25.41 36.55 -18.10
N GLN A 29 -24.47 36.56 -19.06
CA GLN A 29 -24.77 36.64 -20.49
C GLN A 29 -25.64 35.45 -20.93
N THR A 30 -25.29 34.24 -20.50
CA THR A 30 -26.06 33.03 -20.80
C THR A 30 -27.47 33.11 -20.22
N LEU A 31 -27.66 33.59 -18.99
CA LEU A 31 -28.99 33.81 -18.42
C LEU A 31 -29.83 34.81 -19.24
N ALA A 32 -29.22 35.86 -19.78
CA ALA A 32 -29.90 36.81 -20.65
C ALA A 32 -30.40 36.14 -21.94
N GLU A 33 -29.58 35.32 -22.58
CA GLU A 33 -29.97 34.56 -23.77
C GLU A 33 -31.07 33.53 -23.48
N ILE A 34 -30.96 32.81 -22.36
CA ILE A 34 -31.96 31.84 -21.90
C ILE A 34 -33.30 32.53 -21.64
N SER A 35 -33.29 33.73 -21.06
CA SER A 35 -34.51 34.49 -20.82
C SER A 35 -35.26 34.88 -22.10
N GLN A 36 -34.55 35.03 -23.23
CA GLN A 36 -35.15 35.38 -24.52
C GLN A 36 -35.60 34.16 -25.31
N THR A 37 -34.85 33.08 -25.23
CA THR A 37 -35.02 31.90 -26.09
C THR A 37 -35.79 30.76 -25.40
N GLY A 38 -35.83 30.75 -24.07
CA GLY A 38 -36.34 29.64 -23.26
C GLY A 38 -35.49 28.38 -23.33
N ARG A 39 -34.34 28.40 -24.02
CA ARG A 39 -33.45 27.25 -24.15
C ARG A 39 -32.72 26.97 -22.84
N GLY A 40 -32.43 25.71 -22.54
CA GLY A 40 -31.54 25.35 -21.42
C GLY A 40 -30.07 25.64 -21.73
N LEU A 41 -29.20 25.42 -20.73
CA LEU A 41 -27.75 25.41 -20.95
C LEU A 41 -27.38 24.29 -21.94
N ASN A 42 -26.51 24.60 -22.89
CA ASN A 42 -25.95 23.57 -23.78
C ASN A 42 -24.75 22.87 -23.10
N GLU A 43 -24.26 21.80 -23.74
CA GLU A 43 -23.13 21.02 -23.22
C GLU A 43 -21.85 21.85 -23.05
N ARG A 44 -21.63 22.84 -23.92
CA ARG A 44 -20.48 23.75 -23.82
C ARG A 44 -20.59 24.70 -22.62
N ASP A 45 -21.78 25.21 -22.32
CA ASP A 45 -22.03 26.05 -21.15
C ASP A 45 -21.79 25.25 -19.86
N ILE A 46 -22.30 24.01 -19.81
CA ILE A 46 -22.07 23.08 -18.70
C ILE A 46 -20.57 22.81 -18.49
N GLN A 47 -19.84 22.53 -19.58
CA GLN A 47 -18.40 22.28 -19.51
C GLN A 47 -17.61 23.51 -19.03
N ASN A 48 -17.98 24.72 -19.47
CA ASN A 48 -17.36 25.95 -18.99
C ASN A 48 -17.56 26.14 -17.47
N HIS A 49 -18.77 25.86 -16.95
CA HIS A 49 -19.02 25.93 -15.51
C HIS A 49 -18.21 24.89 -14.73
N ARG A 50 -18.06 23.68 -15.26
CA ARG A 50 -17.19 22.65 -14.69
C ARG A 50 -15.73 23.13 -14.59
N GLU A 51 -15.21 23.77 -15.64
CA GLU A 51 -13.84 24.32 -15.65
C GLU A 51 -13.65 25.47 -14.64
N LEU A 52 -14.67 26.33 -14.46
CA LEU A 52 -14.66 27.36 -13.43
C LEU A 52 -14.65 26.76 -12.02
N GLY A 53 -15.35 25.63 -11.82
CA GLY A 53 -15.34 24.85 -10.58
C GLY A 53 -13.95 24.30 -10.26
N ILE A 54 -13.28 23.71 -11.25
CA ILE A 54 -11.90 23.23 -11.13
C ILE A 54 -10.96 24.38 -10.74
N ALA A 55 -11.04 25.52 -11.43
CA ALA A 55 -10.20 26.69 -11.16
C ALA A 55 -10.48 27.32 -9.79
N ALA A 56 -11.73 27.26 -9.30
CA ALA A 56 -12.10 27.74 -7.97
C ALA A 56 -11.53 26.82 -6.87
N ALA A 57 -11.60 25.50 -7.05
CA ALA A 57 -11.01 24.53 -6.13
C ALA A 57 -9.49 24.71 -6.00
N GLN A 58 -8.78 24.85 -7.14
CA GLN A 58 -7.33 25.08 -7.17
C GLN A 58 -6.92 26.38 -6.48
N ALA A 59 -7.79 27.39 -6.48
CA ALA A 59 -7.57 28.66 -5.80
C ALA A 59 -8.02 28.68 -4.33
N GLY A 60 -8.52 27.55 -3.79
CA GLY A 60 -8.95 27.44 -2.40
C GLY A 60 -10.24 28.21 -2.07
N VAL A 61 -11.07 28.51 -3.08
CA VAL A 61 -12.36 29.20 -2.86
C VAL A 61 -13.29 28.30 -2.04
N PRO A 62 -13.94 28.78 -0.97
CA PRO A 62 -14.91 27.97 -0.23
C PRO A 62 -16.12 27.60 -1.11
N MET A 63 -16.48 26.31 -1.15
CA MET A 63 -17.62 25.81 -1.95
C MET A 63 -18.91 26.59 -1.67
N ARG A 64 -19.20 26.86 -0.39
CA ARG A 64 -20.39 27.62 0.02
C ARG A 64 -20.44 28.99 -0.66
N ALA A 65 -19.34 29.74 -0.62
CA ALA A 65 -19.25 31.05 -1.23
C ALA A 65 -19.32 30.99 -2.77
N LEU A 66 -18.82 29.93 -3.39
CA LEU A 66 -18.96 29.72 -4.83
C LEU A 66 -20.44 29.49 -5.24
N VAL A 67 -21.19 28.71 -4.47
CA VAL A 67 -22.64 28.52 -4.70
C VAL A 67 -23.40 29.83 -4.47
N ASP A 68 -23.10 30.54 -3.39
CA ASP A 68 -23.71 31.85 -3.08
C ASP A 68 -23.46 32.88 -4.18
N LEU A 69 -22.30 32.85 -4.85
CA LEU A 69 -21.97 33.70 -5.99
C LEU A 69 -22.92 33.44 -7.17
N TYR A 70 -23.17 32.18 -7.52
CA TYR A 70 -24.07 31.81 -8.63
C TYR A 70 -25.53 32.13 -8.31
N LEU A 71 -25.98 31.84 -7.09
CA LEU A 71 -27.34 32.18 -6.64
C LEU A 71 -27.55 33.69 -6.63
N SER A 72 -26.63 34.46 -6.05
CA SER A 72 -26.71 35.92 -6.00
C SER A 72 -26.70 36.54 -7.40
N ALA A 73 -25.85 36.04 -8.31
CA ALA A 73 -25.86 36.48 -9.71
C ALA A 73 -27.21 36.21 -10.39
N THR A 74 -27.83 35.05 -10.13
CA THR A 74 -29.14 34.67 -10.69
C THR A 74 -30.24 35.62 -10.20
N TRP A 75 -30.33 35.84 -8.88
CA TRP A 75 -31.33 36.74 -8.29
C TRP A 75 -31.15 38.20 -8.73
N LEU A 76 -29.91 38.67 -8.84
CA LEU A 76 -29.60 40.02 -9.30
C LEU A 76 -29.85 40.21 -10.80
N ALA A 77 -29.70 39.15 -11.59
CA ALA A 77 -29.97 39.16 -13.03
C ALA A 77 -31.47 39.21 -13.31
N TRP A 78 -32.28 38.46 -12.55
CA TRP A 78 -33.72 38.26 -12.77
C TRP A 78 -34.51 39.51 -13.21
N PRO A 79 -34.55 40.63 -12.45
CA PRO A 79 -35.32 41.81 -12.83
C PRO A 79 -34.74 42.58 -14.04
N ARG A 80 -33.53 42.23 -14.49
CA ARG A 80 -32.82 42.85 -15.61
C ARG A 80 -32.82 41.98 -16.87
N LEU A 81 -33.32 40.75 -16.80
CA LEU A 81 -33.43 39.87 -17.95
C LEU A 81 -34.45 40.44 -18.93
N SER A 82 -34.07 40.53 -20.20
CA SER A 82 -34.91 41.11 -21.26
C SER A 82 -36.24 40.39 -21.41
N GLY A 83 -36.23 39.05 -21.36
CA GLY A 83 -37.49 38.28 -21.41
C GLY A 83 -38.41 38.51 -20.20
N VAL A 84 -37.87 38.94 -19.05
CA VAL A 84 -38.66 39.24 -17.84
C VAL A 84 -39.28 40.64 -17.90
N ARG A 85 -38.61 41.62 -18.52
CA ARG A 85 -39.11 43.00 -18.61
C ARG A 85 -40.35 43.13 -19.50
N ASP A 86 -40.40 42.35 -20.58
CA ASP A 86 -41.39 42.51 -21.65
C ASP A 86 -42.48 41.42 -21.66
N GLY A 87 -42.44 40.49 -20.69
CA GLY A 87 -43.25 39.27 -20.70
C GLY A 87 -44.59 39.36 -19.96
N ASP A 88 -45.61 38.67 -20.48
CA ASP A 88 -46.87 38.42 -19.77
C ASP A 88 -46.74 37.32 -18.71
N ALA A 89 -47.80 37.08 -17.92
CA ALA A 89 -47.76 36.11 -16.82
C ALA A 89 -47.44 34.67 -17.25
N SER A 90 -47.85 34.24 -18.45
CA SER A 90 -47.51 32.93 -19.02
C SER A 90 -46.03 32.86 -19.42
N THR A 91 -45.53 33.91 -20.04
CA THR A 91 -44.15 34.04 -20.51
C THR A 91 -43.19 34.09 -19.32
N LEU A 92 -43.54 34.84 -18.27
CA LEU A 92 -42.77 34.89 -17.02
C LEU A 92 -42.64 33.53 -16.32
N ARG A 93 -43.69 32.69 -16.37
CA ARG A 93 -43.62 31.31 -15.83
C ARG A 93 -42.62 30.47 -16.61
N SER A 94 -42.69 30.49 -17.95
CA SER A 94 -41.78 29.71 -18.80
C SER A 94 -40.32 30.19 -18.66
N ILE A 95 -40.09 31.50 -18.58
CA ILE A 95 -38.77 32.08 -18.39
C ILE A 95 -38.22 31.76 -17.00
N GLY A 96 -39.05 31.85 -15.97
CA GLY A 96 -38.68 31.45 -14.60
C GLY A 96 -38.21 30.02 -14.55
N GLU A 97 -38.98 29.10 -15.14
CA GLU A 97 -38.59 27.69 -15.22
C GLU A 97 -37.26 27.49 -15.97
N ALA A 98 -37.07 28.14 -17.12
CA ALA A 98 -35.84 28.04 -17.89
C ALA A 98 -34.62 28.58 -17.12
N VAL A 99 -34.75 29.73 -16.44
CA VAL A 99 -33.69 30.34 -15.64
C VAL A 99 -33.36 29.49 -14.41
N PHE A 100 -34.36 28.95 -13.70
CA PHE A 100 -34.09 28.08 -12.55
C PHE A 100 -33.41 26.77 -12.95
N ARG A 101 -33.86 26.14 -14.05
CA ARG A 101 -33.18 24.94 -14.59
C ARG A 101 -31.75 25.26 -15.04
N ALA A 102 -31.52 26.42 -15.62
CA ALA A 102 -30.17 26.86 -16.00
C ALA A 102 -29.29 27.11 -14.76
N ALA A 103 -29.82 27.73 -13.73
CA ALA A 103 -29.10 27.96 -12.48
C ALA A 103 -28.74 26.64 -11.78
N ASP A 104 -29.69 25.70 -11.70
CA ASP A 104 -29.46 24.37 -11.16
C ASP A 104 -28.35 23.63 -11.93
N ALA A 105 -28.46 23.59 -13.27
CA ALA A 105 -27.46 22.94 -14.11
C ALA A 105 -26.06 23.61 -14.01
N ALA A 106 -25.98 24.93 -13.93
CA ALA A 106 -24.71 25.64 -13.73
C ALA A 106 -24.09 25.35 -12.36
N ILE A 107 -24.92 25.33 -11.29
CA ILE A 107 -24.47 25.01 -9.94
C ILE A 107 -24.00 23.56 -9.87
N VAL A 108 -24.76 22.60 -10.39
CA VAL A 108 -24.34 21.18 -10.46
C VAL A 108 -23.03 21.02 -11.23
N ALA A 109 -22.86 21.74 -12.34
CA ALA A 109 -21.63 21.67 -13.13
C ALA A 109 -20.42 22.24 -12.38
N VAL A 110 -20.56 23.42 -11.75
CA VAL A 110 -19.45 24.08 -11.04
C VAL A 110 -19.07 23.31 -9.77
N THR A 111 -20.05 22.80 -9.00
CA THR A 111 -19.77 22.00 -7.81
C THR A 111 -19.17 20.65 -8.18
N GLY A 112 -19.67 20.00 -9.24
CA GLY A 112 -19.10 18.75 -9.74
C GLY A 112 -17.64 18.90 -10.18
N GLY A 113 -17.31 19.96 -10.93
CA GLY A 113 -15.92 20.26 -11.30
C GLY A 113 -15.02 20.56 -10.11
N TYR A 114 -15.56 21.25 -9.11
CA TYR A 114 -14.84 21.54 -7.86
C TYR A 114 -14.54 20.25 -7.06
N GLU A 115 -15.53 19.38 -6.87
CA GLU A 115 -15.38 18.10 -6.17
C GLU A 115 -14.42 17.16 -6.89
N ASP A 116 -14.49 17.11 -8.23
CA ASP A 116 -13.55 16.34 -9.05
C ASP A 116 -12.11 16.83 -8.87
N ALA A 117 -11.90 18.15 -8.85
CA ALA A 117 -10.59 18.74 -8.61
C ALA A 117 -10.07 18.43 -7.19
N GLN A 118 -10.91 18.52 -6.15
CA GLN A 118 -10.52 18.14 -4.79
C GLN A 118 -10.18 16.66 -4.69
N ARG A 119 -11.01 15.76 -5.25
CA ARG A 119 -10.74 14.32 -5.26
C ARG A 119 -9.47 13.98 -6.03
N TRP A 120 -9.22 14.66 -7.15
CA TRP A 120 -7.99 14.49 -7.92
C TRP A 120 -6.77 14.95 -7.13
N ALA A 121 -6.84 16.11 -6.46
CA ALA A 121 -5.74 16.61 -5.62
C ALA A 121 -5.37 15.63 -4.50
N VAL A 122 -6.37 15.12 -3.76
CA VAL A 122 -6.14 14.10 -2.71
C VAL A 122 -5.50 12.84 -3.28
N ARG A 123 -6.00 12.33 -4.42
CA ARG A 123 -5.41 11.14 -5.07
C ARG A 123 -3.99 11.37 -5.57
N GLN A 124 -3.69 12.57 -6.06
CA GLN A 124 -2.35 12.94 -6.51
C GLN A 124 -1.38 12.99 -5.32
N GLU A 125 -1.80 13.58 -4.20
CA GLU A 125 -0.98 13.61 -2.98
C GLU A 125 -0.69 12.19 -2.46
N GLU A 126 -1.72 11.34 -2.37
CA GLU A 126 -1.56 9.93 -2.01
C GLU A 126 -0.64 9.18 -2.98
N SER A 127 -0.78 9.43 -4.29
CA SER A 127 0.09 8.82 -5.31
C SER A 127 1.55 9.26 -5.15
N GLN A 128 1.81 10.55 -4.88
CA GLN A 128 3.15 11.07 -4.67
C GLN A 128 3.78 10.56 -3.37
N ARG A 129 2.96 10.37 -2.32
CA ARG A 129 3.37 9.74 -1.06
C ARG A 129 3.73 8.27 -1.28
N ARG A 130 2.91 7.50 -1.99
CA ARG A 130 3.23 6.10 -2.35
C ARG A 130 4.51 5.99 -3.16
N GLU A 131 4.66 6.82 -4.18
CA GLU A 131 5.90 6.85 -4.98
C GLU A 131 7.12 7.17 -4.13
N PHE A 132 6.99 8.03 -3.11
CA PHE A 132 8.08 8.35 -2.19
C PHE A 132 8.45 7.15 -1.33
N ILE A 133 7.45 6.45 -0.81
CA ILE A 133 7.63 5.23 0.00
C ILE A 133 8.28 4.13 -0.84
N ASP A 134 7.84 3.94 -2.08
CA ASP A 134 8.44 2.96 -3.00
C ASP A 134 9.89 3.33 -3.33
N ASP A 135 10.15 4.60 -3.63
CA ASP A 135 11.52 5.08 -3.86
C ASP A 135 12.41 4.86 -2.61
N LEU A 136 11.86 5.07 -1.41
CA LEU A 136 12.57 4.84 -0.14
C LEU A 136 12.88 3.36 0.10
N LEU A 137 11.87 2.49 -0.03
CA LEU A 137 12.00 1.06 0.28
C LEU A 137 12.78 0.28 -0.79
N ASP A 138 12.72 0.72 -2.06
CA ASP A 138 13.52 0.16 -3.15
C ASP A 138 14.90 0.84 -3.27
N GLY A 139 15.10 1.95 -2.56
CA GLY A 139 16.32 2.75 -2.63
C GLY A 139 16.56 3.39 -3.99
N ARG A 140 15.48 3.75 -4.69
CA ARG A 140 15.50 4.52 -5.93
C ARG A 140 15.59 6.02 -5.61
N ARG A 141 16.15 6.80 -6.54
CA ARG A 141 16.18 8.29 -6.50
C ARG A 141 16.57 8.89 -5.13
N ILE A 142 17.54 8.27 -4.46
CA ILE A 142 17.92 8.62 -3.06
C ILE A 142 18.25 10.11 -2.89
N GLY A 143 18.86 10.75 -3.89
CA GLY A 143 19.19 12.18 -3.86
C GLY A 143 17.98 13.12 -3.81
N GLN A 144 16.80 12.66 -4.23
CA GLN A 144 15.54 13.43 -4.22
C GLN A 144 14.64 13.08 -3.02
N LEU A 145 15.02 12.09 -2.20
CA LEU A 145 14.22 11.69 -1.04
C LEU A 145 14.22 12.75 0.06
N ALA A 146 15.31 13.50 0.23
CA ALA A 146 15.43 14.52 1.27
C ALA A 146 14.34 15.59 1.16
N ASP A 147 14.18 16.20 -0.02
CA ASP A 147 13.20 17.26 -0.28
C ASP A 147 11.75 16.78 -0.12
N ARG A 148 11.50 15.48 -0.37
CA ARG A 148 10.17 14.86 -0.26
C ARG A 148 9.86 14.39 1.16
N ALA A 149 10.87 14.00 1.92
CA ALA A 149 10.67 13.45 3.25
C ALA A 149 10.14 14.46 4.26
N GLU A 150 10.56 15.72 4.16
CA GLU A 150 10.02 16.79 5.00
C GLU A 150 8.51 16.96 4.78
N ARG A 151 8.06 16.92 3.51
CA ARG A 151 6.63 16.99 3.14
C ARG A 151 5.81 15.86 3.78
N TYR A 152 6.36 14.65 3.86
CA TYR A 152 5.65 13.48 4.39
C TYR A 152 5.98 13.16 5.85
N GLY A 153 6.73 14.04 6.53
CA GLY A 153 7.08 13.90 7.94
C GLY A 153 8.09 12.80 8.27
N VAL A 154 8.69 12.10 7.30
CA VAL A 154 9.58 10.96 7.57
C VAL A 154 11.00 11.44 7.92
N ARG A 155 11.53 11.03 9.08
CA ARG A 155 12.91 11.37 9.48
C ARG A 155 13.94 10.47 8.79
N LEU A 156 14.40 10.85 7.59
CA LEU A 156 15.35 10.05 6.81
C LEU A 156 16.72 9.83 7.45
N ALA A 157 17.26 10.82 8.15
CA ALA A 157 18.61 10.76 8.74
C ALA A 157 18.70 9.81 9.96
N GLY A 158 17.58 9.29 10.43
CA GLY A 158 17.51 8.36 11.56
C GLY A 158 18.04 6.95 11.23
N SER A 159 18.06 6.12 12.26
CA SER A 159 18.09 4.66 12.10
C SER A 159 16.70 4.18 11.75
N HIS A 160 16.60 3.19 10.86
CA HIS A 160 15.34 2.60 10.42
C HIS A 160 15.36 1.11 10.66
N ILE A 161 14.25 0.59 11.17
CA ILE A 161 13.94 -0.84 11.18
C ILE A 161 12.60 -1.02 10.47
N VAL A 162 12.50 -2.04 9.63
CA VAL A 162 11.28 -2.36 8.90
C VAL A 162 10.75 -3.71 9.37
N ALA A 163 9.45 -3.77 9.63
CA ALA A 163 8.69 -5.00 9.75
C ALA A 163 7.76 -5.14 8.54
N ALA A 164 7.73 -6.33 7.95
CA ALA A 164 6.86 -6.67 6.83
C ALA A 164 5.97 -7.83 7.22
N VAL A 165 4.68 -7.73 6.92
CA VAL A 165 3.66 -8.72 7.27
C VAL A 165 3.08 -9.31 6.00
N ARG A 166 3.05 -10.63 5.93
CA ARG A 166 2.44 -11.44 4.88
C ARG A 166 1.24 -12.17 5.44
N SER A 167 0.19 -12.30 4.65
CA SER A 167 -1.01 -13.08 4.93
C SER A 167 -1.44 -13.81 3.64
N SER A 168 -2.27 -14.85 3.72
CA SER A 168 -2.85 -15.46 2.50
C SER A 168 -3.61 -14.45 1.64
N ARG A 169 -4.26 -13.47 2.27
CA ARG A 169 -4.88 -12.34 1.58
C ARG A 169 -3.87 -11.21 1.50
N ARG A 170 -3.61 -10.75 0.28
CA ARG A 170 -2.76 -9.57 0.04
C ARG A 170 -3.36 -8.35 0.73
N PHE A 171 -2.52 -7.59 1.42
CA PHE A 171 -2.89 -6.30 1.95
C PHE A 171 -3.07 -5.28 0.83
N VAL A 172 -4.19 -4.56 0.85
CA VAL A 172 -4.55 -3.56 -0.17
C VAL A 172 -4.58 -2.20 0.48
N ASP A 173 -3.89 -1.24 -0.13
CA ASP A 173 -3.82 0.12 0.40
C ASP A 173 -5.21 0.73 0.58
N GLY A 174 -5.40 1.46 1.68
CA GLY A 174 -6.69 2.06 2.01
C GLY A 174 -7.80 1.06 2.37
N ALA A 175 -7.51 -0.21 2.67
CA ALA A 175 -8.50 -1.08 3.32
C ALA A 175 -8.79 -0.59 4.76
N ASP A 176 -10.04 -0.76 5.24
CA ASP A 176 -10.46 -0.26 6.57
C ASP A 176 -9.60 -0.79 7.71
N GLY A 177 -9.20 -2.06 7.67
CA GLY A 177 -8.30 -2.66 8.66
C GLY A 177 -6.96 -1.93 8.71
N ILE A 178 -6.36 -1.65 7.54
CA ILE A 178 -5.07 -0.97 7.43
C ILE A 178 -5.16 0.47 7.90
N ARG A 179 -6.22 1.21 7.51
CA ARG A 179 -6.47 2.57 8.00
C ARG A 179 -6.59 2.64 9.52
N ARG A 180 -7.22 1.64 10.14
CA ARG A 180 -7.32 1.53 11.61
C ARG A 180 -5.94 1.31 12.25
N ILE A 181 -5.11 0.42 11.68
CA ILE A 181 -3.74 0.20 12.16
C ILE A 181 -2.93 1.49 12.03
N GLU A 182 -2.91 2.11 10.85
CA GLU A 182 -2.17 3.36 10.60
C GLU A 182 -2.61 4.45 11.59
N SER A 183 -3.92 4.68 11.75
CA SER A 183 -4.45 5.68 12.67
C SER A 183 -4.04 5.41 14.13
N ALA A 184 -4.17 4.17 14.60
CA ALA A 184 -3.81 3.80 15.98
C ALA A 184 -2.31 3.98 16.25
N MET A 185 -1.48 3.59 15.29
CA MET A 185 -0.03 3.72 15.36
C MET A 185 0.40 5.20 15.33
N LEU A 186 -0.19 6.01 14.44
CA LEU A 186 0.10 7.44 14.31
C LEU A 186 -0.29 8.23 15.56
N VAL A 187 -1.43 7.91 16.19
CA VAL A 187 -1.87 8.54 17.44
C VAL A 187 -0.88 8.25 18.58
N LYS A 188 -0.33 7.02 18.64
CA LYS A 188 0.53 6.58 19.74
C LYS A 188 2.00 7.01 19.59
N TYR A 189 2.54 6.95 18.38
CA TYR A 189 3.98 7.16 18.12
C TYR A 189 4.28 8.42 17.30
N GLY A 190 3.27 9.04 16.69
CA GLY A 190 3.42 10.24 15.88
C GLY A 190 3.91 9.97 14.44
N PRO A 191 3.61 10.87 13.50
CA PRO A 191 3.89 10.67 12.07
C PRO A 191 5.38 10.76 11.69
N ARG A 192 6.24 11.21 12.62
CA ARG A 192 7.67 11.37 12.34
C ARG A 192 8.52 10.14 12.65
N ASP A 193 8.03 9.30 13.55
CA ASP A 193 8.82 8.19 14.09
C ASP A 193 8.41 6.84 13.49
N ILE A 194 7.24 6.77 12.84
CA ILE A 194 6.73 5.58 12.18
C ILE A 194 6.14 5.89 10.80
N LEU A 195 6.10 4.87 9.95
CA LEU A 195 5.41 4.87 8.67
C LEU A 195 4.72 3.52 8.48
N ILE A 196 3.40 3.53 8.31
CA ILE A 196 2.60 2.35 7.94
C ILE A 196 2.24 2.49 6.46
N THR A 197 2.41 1.42 5.71
CA THR A 197 2.13 1.41 4.27
C THR A 197 1.88 -0.02 3.78
N THR A 198 1.48 -0.18 2.53
CA THR A 198 1.47 -1.47 1.85
C THR A 198 2.48 -1.48 0.70
N LYS A 199 3.12 -2.62 0.46
CA LYS A 199 4.04 -2.83 -0.67
C LYS A 199 3.97 -4.28 -1.13
N ASP A 200 3.75 -4.51 -2.42
CA ASP A 200 3.71 -5.85 -3.04
C ASP A 200 2.74 -6.84 -2.36
N GLY A 201 1.66 -6.34 -1.76
CA GLY A 201 0.68 -7.12 -0.99
C GLY A 201 1.09 -7.41 0.46
N LEU A 202 2.22 -6.87 0.92
CA LEU A 202 2.66 -6.87 2.31
C LEU A 202 2.17 -5.62 3.03
N LEU A 203 1.87 -5.74 4.32
CA LEU A 203 1.71 -4.60 5.22
C LEU A 203 3.07 -4.30 5.87
N VAL A 204 3.52 -3.07 5.74
CA VAL A 204 4.88 -2.66 6.13
C VAL A 204 4.80 -1.58 7.21
N CYS A 205 5.59 -1.78 8.26
CA CYS A 205 5.81 -0.79 9.32
C CYS A 205 7.30 -0.44 9.36
N LEU A 206 7.63 0.80 9.03
CA LEU A 206 8.96 1.37 9.25
C LEU A 206 8.95 2.18 10.54
N ALA A 207 9.96 1.98 11.39
CA ALA A 207 10.12 2.66 12.67
C ALA A 207 11.53 3.25 12.83
N THR A 208 11.62 4.44 13.43
CA THR A 208 12.90 5.15 13.65
C THR A 208 13.38 5.17 15.10
N THR A 209 12.48 5.04 16.07
CA THR A 209 12.73 5.03 17.52
C THR A 209 11.83 4.00 18.21
N GLY A 210 12.22 3.51 19.40
CA GLY A 210 11.35 2.65 20.23
C GLY A 210 10.93 1.32 19.59
N SER A 211 11.71 0.79 18.65
CA SER A 211 11.32 -0.28 17.71
C SER A 211 10.68 -1.52 18.36
N ARG A 212 11.17 -1.98 19.51
CA ARG A 212 10.59 -3.15 20.19
C ARG A 212 9.13 -2.95 20.61
N GLN A 213 8.79 -1.77 21.14
CA GLN A 213 7.42 -1.46 21.57
C GLN A 213 6.53 -1.18 20.36
N VAL A 214 7.06 -0.50 19.35
CA VAL A 214 6.37 -0.23 18.09
C VAL A 214 5.96 -1.55 17.41
N PHE A 215 6.88 -2.50 17.26
CA PHE A 215 6.58 -3.77 16.61
C PHE A 215 5.69 -4.69 17.44
N ALA A 216 5.77 -4.66 18.77
CA ALA A 216 4.83 -5.38 19.63
C ALA A 216 3.39 -4.84 19.49
N GLU A 217 3.23 -3.51 19.41
CA GLU A 217 1.92 -2.90 19.15
C GLU A 217 1.41 -3.22 17.74
N PHE A 218 2.29 -3.12 16.75
CA PHE A 218 1.97 -3.44 15.36
C PHE A 218 1.55 -4.90 15.20
N GLU A 219 2.26 -5.83 15.83
CA GLU A 219 1.90 -7.25 15.91
C GLU A 219 0.50 -7.45 16.50
N ARG A 220 0.22 -6.83 17.65
CA ARG A 220 -1.09 -6.89 18.31
C ARG A 220 -2.23 -6.37 17.42
N LEU A 221 -1.98 -5.30 16.67
CA LEU A 221 -2.96 -4.71 15.76
C LEU A 221 -3.19 -5.57 14.50
N VAL A 222 -2.15 -6.21 13.99
CA VAL A 222 -2.23 -7.16 12.87
C VAL A 222 -3.03 -8.39 13.27
N GLU A 223 -2.72 -9.00 14.43
CA GLU A 223 -3.45 -10.15 14.99
C GLU A 223 -4.96 -9.84 15.12
N ALA A 224 -5.32 -8.60 15.48
CA ALA A 224 -6.72 -8.20 15.61
C ALA A 224 -7.49 -8.14 14.27
N ILE A 225 -6.81 -7.93 13.14
CA ILE A 225 -7.46 -7.87 11.82
C ILE A 225 -7.29 -9.16 10.99
N ALA A 226 -6.30 -9.97 11.32
CA ALA A 226 -5.98 -11.23 10.66
C ALA A 226 -5.47 -12.23 11.71
N PRO A 227 -6.33 -12.87 12.53
CA PRO A 227 -5.89 -13.70 13.65
C PRO A 227 -5.19 -14.99 13.22
N ASP A 228 -5.70 -15.65 12.18
CA ASP A 228 -5.28 -17.03 11.91
C ASP A 228 -4.11 -17.14 10.91
N ASP A 229 -3.88 -16.12 10.09
CA ASP A 229 -3.15 -16.28 8.84
C ASP A 229 -2.23 -15.11 8.53
N TRP A 230 -1.22 -14.91 9.37
CA TRP A 230 -0.15 -13.96 9.11
C TRP A 230 1.20 -14.44 9.64
N ARG A 231 2.24 -13.93 8.98
CA ARG A 231 3.64 -14.00 9.39
C ARG A 231 4.27 -12.62 9.26
N MET A 232 5.23 -12.31 10.13
CA MET A 232 5.96 -11.05 10.15
C MET A 232 7.46 -11.30 10.11
N GLY A 233 8.13 -10.66 9.16
CA GLY A 233 9.58 -10.54 9.11
C GLY A 233 10.01 -9.19 9.67
N ILE A 234 11.10 -9.16 10.44
CA ILE A 234 11.66 -7.92 10.98
C ILE A 234 13.13 -7.82 10.56
N GLY A 235 13.48 -6.74 9.86
CA GLY A 235 14.86 -6.43 9.46
C GLY A 235 15.72 -5.94 10.62
N LYS A 236 17.00 -5.67 10.35
CA LYS A 236 17.91 -5.06 11.33
C LYS A 236 17.88 -3.55 11.24
N GLN A 237 18.48 -2.92 12.24
CA GLN A 237 18.61 -1.48 12.30
C GLN A 237 19.73 -1.00 11.37
N HIS A 238 19.39 -0.06 10.48
CA HIS A 238 20.36 0.57 9.59
C HIS A 238 20.10 2.08 9.47
N SER A 239 21.15 2.87 9.25
CA SER A 239 21.04 4.32 9.20
C SER A 239 20.71 4.86 7.81
N GLY A 240 19.98 5.97 7.77
CA GLY A 240 19.69 6.72 6.55
C GLY A 240 18.66 6.06 5.63
N PRO A 241 18.35 6.69 4.48
CA PRO A 241 17.39 6.16 3.50
C PRO A 241 17.74 4.76 2.98
N ARG A 242 19.04 4.51 2.71
CA ARG A 242 19.52 3.17 2.33
C ARG A 242 19.33 2.15 3.44
N GLY A 243 19.31 2.60 4.70
CA GLY A 243 19.04 1.73 5.84
C GLY A 243 17.61 1.21 5.86
N ALA A 244 16.62 2.05 5.52
CA ALA A 244 15.23 1.62 5.35
C ALA A 244 15.11 0.52 4.29
N MET A 245 15.71 0.74 3.10
CA MET A 245 15.75 -0.25 2.03
C MET A 245 16.43 -1.56 2.46
N ARG A 246 17.58 -1.52 3.13
CA ARG A 246 18.26 -2.73 3.63
C ARG A 246 17.41 -3.49 4.64
N SER A 247 16.80 -2.76 5.58
CA SER A 247 15.94 -3.37 6.60
C SER A 247 14.69 -4.00 5.96
N MET A 248 14.13 -3.38 4.91
CA MET A 248 13.01 -3.95 4.16
C MET A 248 13.41 -5.27 3.48
N HIS A 249 14.54 -5.31 2.77
CA HIS A 249 15.04 -6.56 2.18
C HIS A 249 15.26 -7.65 3.23
N GLU A 250 15.87 -7.29 4.37
CA GLU A 250 16.08 -8.25 5.47
C GLU A 250 14.77 -8.76 6.08
N ALA A 251 13.73 -7.92 6.14
CA ALA A 251 12.40 -8.31 6.60
C ALA A 251 11.71 -9.28 5.62
N THR A 252 11.80 -9.01 4.31
CA THR A 252 11.24 -9.90 3.28
C THR A 252 12.02 -11.22 3.19
N ASP A 253 13.34 -11.17 3.28
CA ASP A 253 14.19 -12.38 3.32
C ASP A 253 13.87 -13.23 4.55
N ALA A 254 13.62 -12.60 5.70
CA ALA A 254 13.21 -13.31 6.91
C ALA A 254 11.86 -14.03 6.75
N LEU A 255 10.89 -13.41 6.06
CA LEU A 255 9.62 -14.06 5.70
C LEU A 255 9.86 -15.27 4.79
N ASP A 256 10.67 -15.10 3.74
CA ASP A 256 10.91 -16.15 2.76
C ASP A 256 11.65 -17.36 3.37
N ILE A 257 12.64 -17.09 4.23
CA ILE A 257 13.34 -18.15 4.98
C ILE A 257 12.35 -18.84 5.94
N ALA A 258 11.52 -18.09 6.66
CA ALA A 258 10.55 -18.66 7.58
C ALA A 258 9.53 -19.57 6.87
N ASP A 259 9.10 -19.17 5.67
CA ASP A 259 8.19 -19.95 4.83
C ASP A 259 8.86 -21.24 4.33
N ARG A 260 10.06 -21.16 3.73
CA ARG A 260 10.80 -22.32 3.19
C ARG A 260 11.20 -23.32 4.27
N MET A 261 11.58 -22.82 5.46
CA MET A 261 11.98 -23.66 6.59
C MET A 261 10.78 -24.12 7.44
N ALA A 262 9.56 -23.70 7.09
CA ALA A 262 8.34 -23.96 7.86
C ALA A 262 8.51 -23.65 9.36
N LEU A 263 9.10 -22.50 9.68
CA LEU A 263 9.37 -22.12 11.06
C LEU A 263 8.07 -21.97 11.85
N PRO A 264 8.03 -22.40 13.13
CA PRO A 264 6.80 -22.42 13.92
C PRO A 264 6.38 -21.03 14.42
N HIS A 265 7.30 -20.06 14.44
CA HIS A 265 7.04 -18.73 14.97
C HIS A 265 6.42 -17.82 13.90
N ARG A 266 5.35 -17.09 14.27
CA ARG A 266 4.74 -16.08 13.38
C ARG A 266 5.67 -14.90 13.12
N VAL A 267 6.54 -14.58 14.06
CA VAL A 267 7.49 -13.46 13.96
C VAL A 267 8.91 -13.99 13.79
N SER A 268 9.56 -13.58 12.71
CA SER A 268 10.93 -13.95 12.37
C SER A 268 11.80 -12.71 12.25
N ARG A 269 12.84 -12.62 13.08
CA ARG A 269 13.79 -11.50 13.02
C ARG A 269 14.98 -11.91 12.17
N SER A 270 15.44 -11.02 11.31
CA SER A 270 16.63 -11.25 10.49
C SER A 270 17.88 -11.57 11.34
N SER A 271 17.97 -11.07 12.57
CA SER A 271 19.07 -11.40 13.50
C SER A 271 19.12 -12.87 13.90
N ASP A 272 17.98 -13.55 13.88
CA ASP A 272 17.83 -14.91 14.37
C ASP A 272 18.04 -15.94 13.24
N LEU A 273 18.11 -15.44 11.99
CA LEU A 273 18.19 -16.25 10.77
C LEU A 273 19.54 -16.11 10.04
N LEU A 274 20.56 -15.57 10.71
CA LEU A 274 21.87 -15.29 10.08
C LEU A 274 22.52 -16.52 9.46
N VAL A 275 22.37 -17.71 10.07
CA VAL A 275 22.91 -18.97 9.52
C VAL A 275 22.29 -19.27 8.16
N TYR A 276 20.95 -19.20 8.04
CA TYR A 276 20.25 -19.41 6.77
C TYR A 276 20.64 -18.36 5.73
N GLN A 277 20.84 -17.11 6.15
CA GLN A 277 21.32 -16.04 5.26
C GLN A 277 22.72 -16.32 4.74
N VAL A 278 23.64 -16.80 5.57
CA VAL A 278 24.99 -17.19 5.12
C VAL A 278 24.90 -18.33 4.10
N LEU A 279 24.12 -19.37 4.39
CA LEU A 279 23.94 -20.51 3.49
C LEU A 279 23.29 -20.10 2.15
N SER A 280 22.43 -19.09 2.14
CA SER A 280 21.72 -18.64 0.95
C SER A 280 22.52 -17.68 0.05
N ARG A 281 23.69 -17.18 0.50
CA ARG A 281 24.48 -16.20 -0.27
C ARG A 281 25.08 -16.78 -1.54
N ASP A 282 25.54 -18.03 -1.51
CA ASP A 282 26.12 -18.72 -2.65
C ASP A 282 25.22 -19.88 -3.06
N SER A 283 24.17 -19.53 -3.82
CA SER A 283 23.18 -20.51 -4.27
C SER A 283 23.77 -21.60 -5.17
N ALA A 284 24.83 -21.30 -5.94
CA ALA A 284 25.50 -22.27 -6.79
C ALA A 284 26.27 -23.29 -5.95
N ALA A 285 27.10 -22.83 -5.01
CA ALA A 285 27.81 -23.71 -4.09
C ALA A 285 26.84 -24.53 -3.22
N MET A 286 25.71 -23.94 -2.83
CA MET A 286 24.66 -24.67 -2.10
C MET A 286 24.01 -25.76 -2.96
N HIS A 287 23.75 -25.48 -4.24
CA HIS A 287 23.22 -26.48 -5.16
C HIS A 287 24.22 -27.62 -5.41
N ASP A 288 25.51 -27.31 -5.56
CA ASP A 288 26.56 -28.32 -5.71
C ASP A 288 26.64 -29.23 -4.47
N LEU A 289 26.67 -28.63 -3.27
CA LEU A 289 26.65 -29.37 -2.01
C LEU A 289 25.43 -30.29 -1.90
N VAL A 290 24.24 -29.78 -2.19
CA VAL A 290 22.99 -30.57 -2.15
C VAL A 290 23.04 -31.72 -3.15
N THR A 291 23.47 -31.47 -4.38
CA THR A 291 23.54 -32.48 -5.43
C THR A 291 24.57 -33.56 -5.10
N GLU A 292 25.75 -33.18 -4.61
CA GLU A 292 26.82 -34.12 -4.27
C GLU A 292 26.45 -34.99 -3.06
N VAL A 293 25.91 -34.37 -2.00
CA VAL A 293 25.63 -35.06 -0.73
C VAL A 293 24.31 -35.82 -0.76
N LEU A 294 23.24 -35.24 -1.32
CA LEU A 294 21.89 -35.80 -1.29
C LEU A 294 21.45 -36.38 -2.63
N GLY A 295 22.06 -36.00 -3.75
CA GLY A 295 21.75 -36.54 -5.08
C GLY A 295 21.79 -38.07 -5.17
N PRO A 296 22.75 -38.78 -4.53
CA PRO A 296 22.74 -40.25 -4.49
C PRO A 296 21.47 -40.87 -3.89
N LEU A 297 20.74 -40.14 -3.04
CA LEU A 297 19.44 -40.62 -2.53
C LEU A 297 18.38 -40.69 -3.63
N MET A 298 18.44 -39.79 -4.61
CA MET A 298 17.48 -39.73 -5.72
C MET A 298 17.75 -40.79 -6.79
N THR A 299 18.97 -41.35 -6.84
CA THR A 299 19.29 -42.46 -7.76
C THR A 299 18.84 -43.82 -7.23
N ALA A 300 18.40 -43.90 -5.96
CA ALA A 300 17.91 -45.13 -5.37
C ALA A 300 16.63 -45.60 -6.05
N ARG A 301 16.63 -46.86 -6.54
CA ARG A 301 15.51 -47.48 -7.29
C ARG A 301 14.15 -47.38 -6.58
N ARG A 302 14.13 -47.34 -5.24
CA ARG A 302 12.93 -47.15 -4.42
C ARG A 302 13.27 -46.40 -3.14
N GLY A 303 12.39 -45.49 -2.74
CA GLY A 303 12.40 -44.89 -1.39
C GLY A 303 13.36 -43.73 -1.15
N GLY A 304 13.97 -43.15 -2.19
CA GLY A 304 14.86 -41.98 -2.07
C GLY A 304 14.24 -40.81 -1.30
N MET A 305 12.99 -40.46 -1.62
CA MET A 305 12.24 -39.42 -0.89
C MET A 305 12.03 -39.77 0.58
N ALA A 306 11.71 -41.04 0.90
CA ALA A 306 11.54 -41.47 2.29
C ALA A 306 12.85 -41.40 3.10
N LEU A 307 14.01 -41.57 2.44
CA LEU A 307 15.32 -41.38 3.07
C LEU A 307 15.57 -39.89 3.36
N LEU A 308 15.29 -39.01 2.39
CA LEU A 308 15.39 -37.57 2.58
C LEU A 308 14.46 -37.05 3.69
N GLU A 309 13.21 -37.51 3.71
CA GLU A 309 12.26 -37.23 4.80
C GLU A 309 12.78 -37.71 6.16
N THR A 310 13.47 -38.86 6.18
CA THR A 310 14.07 -39.37 7.40
C THR A 310 15.18 -38.46 7.91
N LEU A 311 16.05 -37.93 7.03
CA LEU A 311 17.06 -36.94 7.42
C LEU A 311 16.43 -35.64 7.91
N ARG A 312 15.42 -35.12 7.20
CA ARG A 312 14.69 -33.90 7.59
C ARG A 312 14.09 -34.04 8.99
N ALA A 313 13.35 -35.12 9.25
CA ALA A 313 12.78 -35.39 10.57
C ALA A 313 13.85 -35.60 11.64
N TYR A 314 14.91 -36.35 11.33
CA TYR A 314 16.01 -36.63 12.26
C TYR A 314 16.70 -35.36 12.75
N PHE A 315 17.08 -34.46 11.84
CA PHE A 315 17.72 -33.19 12.23
C PHE A 315 16.74 -32.21 12.88
N ARG A 316 15.47 -32.19 12.46
CA ARG A 316 14.44 -31.33 13.05
C ARG A 316 14.22 -31.59 14.54
N VAL A 317 14.29 -32.85 14.97
CA VAL A 317 14.09 -33.26 16.37
C VAL A 317 15.41 -33.35 17.17
N GLY A 318 16.49 -32.77 16.66
CA GLY A 318 17.78 -32.70 17.37
C GLY A 318 18.63 -33.97 17.27
N SER A 319 18.57 -34.68 16.14
CA SER A 319 19.38 -35.87 15.86
C SER A 319 19.08 -37.06 16.79
N VAL A 320 17.80 -37.25 17.13
CA VAL A 320 17.34 -38.35 17.99
C VAL A 320 16.45 -39.31 17.21
N ALA A 321 16.94 -40.53 16.95
CA ALA A 321 16.23 -41.52 16.12
C ALA A 321 14.84 -41.92 16.67
N THR A 322 14.69 -41.98 18.00
CA THR A 322 13.39 -42.31 18.63
C THR A 322 12.37 -41.19 18.47
N ALA A 323 12.80 -39.93 18.54
CA ALA A 323 11.93 -38.78 18.29
C ALA A 323 11.56 -38.70 16.80
N ALA A 324 12.52 -38.95 15.90
CA ALA A 324 12.29 -38.95 14.46
C ALA A 324 11.31 -40.06 14.04
N ALA A 325 11.39 -41.22 14.68
CA ALA A 325 10.46 -42.33 14.45
C ALA A 325 9.01 -41.95 14.83
N ARG A 326 8.81 -41.24 15.94
CA ARG A 326 7.50 -40.72 16.35
C ARG A 326 6.98 -39.67 15.37
N ASP A 327 7.84 -38.74 14.97
CA ASP A 327 7.53 -37.66 14.03
C ASP A 327 7.14 -38.18 12.64
N LEU A 328 7.78 -39.27 12.18
CA LEU A 328 7.47 -39.95 10.91
C LEU A 328 6.37 -41.02 11.03
N ASN A 329 5.87 -41.31 12.23
CA ASN A 329 4.94 -42.41 12.51
C ASN A 329 5.44 -43.79 12.01
N VAL A 330 6.72 -44.10 12.26
CA VAL A 330 7.35 -45.39 11.91
C VAL A 330 8.07 -46.01 13.11
N GLY A 331 8.53 -47.25 12.98
CA GLY A 331 9.35 -47.90 14.00
C GLY A 331 10.77 -47.33 14.08
N VAL A 332 11.35 -47.28 15.29
CA VAL A 332 12.75 -46.84 15.50
C VAL A 332 13.73 -47.64 14.65
N ARG A 333 13.53 -48.96 14.53
CA ARG A 333 14.33 -49.84 13.66
C ARG A 333 14.29 -49.41 12.20
N THR A 334 13.15 -48.91 11.72
CA THR A 334 13.00 -48.37 10.37
C THR A 334 13.84 -47.11 10.19
N VAL A 335 13.83 -46.18 11.15
CA VAL A 335 14.68 -44.99 11.11
C VAL A 335 16.17 -45.38 11.12
N THR A 336 16.59 -46.25 12.04
CA THR A 336 17.98 -46.72 12.10
C THR A 336 18.41 -47.40 10.80
N TYR A 337 17.55 -48.24 10.23
CA TYR A 337 17.81 -48.87 8.93
C TYR A 337 17.95 -47.83 7.81
N ARG A 338 17.04 -46.85 7.74
CA ARG A 338 17.09 -45.78 6.73
C ARG A 338 18.35 -44.92 6.87
N LEU A 339 18.76 -44.59 8.09
CA LEU A 339 20.01 -43.86 8.36
C LEU A 339 21.25 -44.67 7.91
N GLY A 340 21.27 -45.98 8.17
CA GLY A 340 22.32 -46.86 7.65
C GLY A 340 22.34 -46.90 6.12
N ARG A 341 21.16 -46.97 5.50
CA ARG A 341 21.02 -46.95 4.04
C ARG A 341 21.46 -45.62 3.42
N ILE A 342 21.20 -44.50 4.09
CA ILE A 342 21.70 -43.18 3.67
C ILE A 342 23.23 -43.21 3.62
N ARG A 343 23.89 -43.70 4.67
CA ARG A 343 25.35 -43.83 4.71
C ARG A 343 25.90 -44.70 3.57
N GLU A 344 25.25 -45.82 3.27
CA GLU A 344 25.64 -46.68 2.15
C GLU A 344 25.55 -45.99 0.78
N LEU A 345 24.57 -45.10 0.60
CA LEU A 345 24.31 -44.43 -0.68
C LEU A 345 25.14 -43.15 -0.85
N THR A 346 25.26 -42.35 0.20
CA THR A 346 25.89 -41.02 0.13
C THR A 346 27.34 -41.03 0.59
N GLY A 347 27.76 -42.05 1.35
CA GLY A 347 29.06 -42.09 2.02
C GLY A 347 29.12 -41.29 3.33
N TYR A 348 28.05 -40.57 3.70
CA TYR A 348 27.99 -39.76 4.92
C TYR A 348 27.12 -40.42 6.00
N GLY A 349 27.68 -40.56 7.20
CA GLY A 349 27.00 -41.07 8.40
C GLY A 349 26.57 -39.94 9.35
N VAL A 350 25.49 -40.19 10.11
CA VAL A 350 25.04 -39.30 11.18
C VAL A 350 25.77 -39.52 12.52
N ASP A 351 26.59 -40.58 12.60
CA ASP A 351 27.39 -40.95 13.76
C ASP A 351 28.74 -40.24 13.82
N ASP A 352 29.26 -39.78 12.68
CA ASP A 352 30.45 -38.95 12.60
C ASP A 352 30.07 -37.45 12.62
N PRO A 353 30.64 -36.62 13.50
CA PRO A 353 30.25 -35.20 13.62
C PRO A 353 30.45 -34.37 12.35
N GLU A 354 31.53 -34.60 11.60
CA GLU A 354 31.82 -33.82 10.39
C GLU A 354 30.87 -34.22 9.26
N GLN A 355 30.67 -35.53 9.06
CA GLN A 355 29.72 -36.04 8.08
C GLN A 355 28.27 -35.67 8.43
N SER A 356 27.90 -35.72 9.71
CA SER A 356 26.59 -35.30 10.18
C SER A 356 26.36 -33.80 9.94
N PHE A 357 27.38 -32.96 10.15
CA PHE A 357 27.29 -31.53 9.86
C PHE A 357 27.11 -31.27 8.35
N THR A 358 27.85 -31.98 7.50
CA THR A 358 27.70 -31.92 6.04
C THR A 358 26.29 -32.34 5.61
N LEU A 359 25.77 -33.45 6.13
CA LEU A 359 24.39 -33.90 5.87
C LEU A 359 23.35 -32.88 6.35
N GLN A 360 23.51 -32.33 7.55
CA GLN A 360 22.58 -31.34 8.09
C GLN A 360 22.59 -30.05 7.27
N THR A 361 23.77 -29.62 6.82
CA THR A 361 23.94 -28.44 5.97
C THR A 361 23.30 -28.68 4.60
N ALA A 362 23.52 -29.85 3.98
CA ALA A 362 22.90 -30.21 2.72
C ALA A 362 21.36 -30.32 2.84
N VAL A 363 20.84 -30.88 3.93
CA VAL A 363 19.38 -30.95 4.18
C VAL A 363 18.79 -29.56 4.37
N THR A 364 19.49 -28.68 5.10
CA THR A 364 19.08 -27.28 5.28
C THR A 364 19.12 -26.53 3.95
N GLY A 365 20.21 -26.70 3.19
CA GLY A 365 20.37 -26.16 1.84
C GLY A 365 19.26 -26.61 0.90
N ALA A 366 18.92 -27.90 0.92
CA ALA A 366 17.84 -28.46 0.13
C ALA A 366 16.50 -27.80 0.44
N LEU A 367 16.18 -27.55 1.71
CA LEU A 367 14.97 -26.79 2.08
C LEU A 367 15.03 -25.34 1.59
N LEU A 368 16.18 -24.68 1.75
CA LEU A 368 16.37 -23.29 1.33
C LEU A 368 16.25 -23.11 -0.18
N ILE A 369 16.68 -24.07 -1.00
CA ILE A 369 16.62 -23.97 -2.46
C ILE A 369 15.41 -24.68 -3.09
N GLY A 370 14.59 -25.35 -2.28
CA GLY A 370 13.42 -26.11 -2.78
C GLY A 370 13.79 -27.40 -3.52
N TRP A 371 14.80 -28.12 -3.04
CA TRP A 371 15.29 -29.37 -3.62
C TRP A 371 14.79 -30.63 -2.87
N PRO A 372 14.49 -31.74 -3.58
CA PRO A 372 14.36 -31.82 -5.03
C PRO A 372 13.13 -31.01 -5.49
N ALA A 373 13.16 -30.49 -6.72
CA ALA A 373 12.00 -29.77 -7.26
C ALA A 373 10.77 -30.70 -7.22
N GLU A 374 9.65 -30.19 -6.71
CA GLU A 374 8.38 -30.90 -6.81
C GLU A 374 8.01 -31.01 -8.31
N GLU A 375 7.82 -32.25 -8.79
CA GLU A 375 7.36 -32.54 -10.17
C GLU A 375 5.92 -32.10 -10.43
#